data_AF-A0A7Z7PPC9-F1
#
_entry.id   AF-A0A7Z7PPC9-F1
#
_cell.length_a   1.000
_cell.length_b   1.000
_cell.length_c   1.000
_cell.angle_alpha   90.00
_cell.angle_beta   90.00
_cell.angle_gamma   90.00
#
_symmetry.space_group_name_H-M   'P 1'
#
loop_
_entity.id
_entity.type
_entity.pdbx_description
1 polymer ?
#
loop_
_entity_poly.entity_id
_entity_poly.type
_entity_poly.pdbx_seq_one_letter_code
_entity_poly.pdbx_strand_id
1 'polypeptide(L)'
;MLVYYLVFSVVLFALNFSRGVRVDLVFFFLPAVILLDYYIVLGLPGSSFAGRVALFVQKADNLLNFRKTFEEETKGKLIDSENLKNLEQVVTSLESRLRKPTEIQRKLYLFSIYAAPLFPMAVMLSSILLQRGTELYAGLFSYGASFIIVILARRAFRTLENTIEKLNNEIRKAIEDISYN
;
A
#
# COMPACT_ATOMS: atom_id res chain seq x y z
N MET A 1 -7.41 -10.20 -3.87
CA MET A 1 -6.27 -9.52 -4.54
C MET A 1 -5.42 -10.48 -5.37
N LEU A 2 -4.89 -11.58 -4.83
CA LEU A 2 -4.06 -12.52 -5.62
C LEU A 2 -4.77 -13.01 -6.90
N VAL A 3 -6.05 -13.42 -6.78
CA VAL A 3 -6.87 -13.84 -7.92
C VAL A 3 -6.96 -12.75 -9.00
N TYR A 4 -7.04 -11.48 -8.61
CA TYR A 4 -7.07 -10.35 -9.55
C TYR A 4 -5.78 -10.28 -10.36
N TYR A 5 -4.62 -10.32 -9.70
CA TYR A 5 -3.32 -10.31 -10.38
C TYR A 5 -3.07 -11.56 -11.24
N LEU A 6 -3.55 -12.73 -10.80
CA LEU A 6 -3.50 -13.96 -11.59
C LEU A 6 -4.34 -13.84 -12.88
N VAL A 7 -5.57 -13.35 -12.79
CA VAL A 7 -6.43 -13.13 -13.95
C VAL A 7 -5.76 -12.17 -14.93
N PHE A 8 -5.21 -11.05 -14.46
CA PHE A 8 -4.50 -10.11 -15.31
C PHE A 8 -3.27 -10.73 -15.97
N SER A 9 -2.49 -11.52 -15.24
CA SER A 9 -1.32 -12.22 -15.79
C SER A 9 -1.73 -13.20 -16.90
N VAL A 10 -2.78 -13.99 -16.68
CA VAL A 10 -3.31 -14.94 -17.69
C VAL A 10 -3.86 -14.21 -18.91
N VAL A 11 -4.61 -13.13 -18.72
CA VAL A 11 -5.17 -12.35 -19.82
C VAL A 11 -4.06 -11.70 -20.63
N LEU A 12 -3.08 -11.05 -19.98
CA LEU A 12 -1.92 -10.47 -20.67
C LEU A 12 -1.12 -11.52 -21.43
N PHE A 13 -0.95 -12.71 -20.86
CA PHE A 13 -0.34 -13.83 -21.56
C PHE A 13 -1.14 -14.18 -22.83
N ALA A 14 -2.44 -14.39 -22.73
CA ALA A 14 -3.28 -14.69 -23.89
C ALA A 14 -3.25 -13.59 -24.96
N LEU A 15 -3.28 -12.31 -24.54
CA LEU A 15 -3.23 -11.16 -25.45
C LEU A 15 -1.88 -11.06 -26.17
N ASN A 16 -0.77 -11.33 -25.48
CA ASN A 16 0.58 -11.33 -26.07
C ASN A 16 0.74 -12.38 -27.19
N PHE A 17 -0.02 -13.48 -27.15
CA PHE A 17 0.00 -14.54 -28.18
C PHE A 17 -1.19 -14.49 -29.13
N SER A 18 -2.05 -13.48 -29.03
CA SER A 18 -3.13 -13.28 -29.99
C SER A 18 -2.57 -12.83 -31.35
N ARG A 19 -3.21 -13.27 -32.44
CA ARG A 19 -2.73 -13.11 -33.83
C ARG A 19 -2.23 -11.69 -34.11
N GLY A 20 -0.99 -11.56 -34.61
CA GLY A 20 -0.42 -10.30 -35.12
C GLY A 20 0.75 -9.74 -34.30
N VAL A 21 1.07 -10.31 -33.14
CA VAL A 21 2.26 -9.94 -32.35
C VAL A 21 3.39 -10.91 -32.73
N ARG A 22 4.56 -10.38 -33.13
CA ARG A 22 5.76 -11.23 -33.30
C ARG A 22 6.03 -11.90 -31.96
N VAL A 23 6.17 -13.22 -31.96
CA VAL A 23 6.51 -13.99 -30.75
C VAL A 23 7.92 -13.59 -30.31
N ASP A 24 8.00 -12.58 -29.45
CA ASP A 24 9.21 -12.15 -28.79
C ASP A 24 9.26 -12.82 -27.42
N LEU A 25 10.39 -13.44 -27.08
CA LEU A 25 10.61 -14.10 -25.79
C LEU A 25 10.34 -13.16 -24.62
N VAL A 26 10.56 -11.86 -24.80
CA VAL A 26 10.28 -10.83 -23.79
C VAL A 26 8.80 -10.81 -23.39
N PHE A 27 7.88 -10.92 -24.36
CA PHE A 27 6.43 -10.92 -24.10
C PHE A 27 5.92 -12.23 -23.47
N PHE A 28 6.69 -13.31 -23.53
CA PHE A 28 6.36 -14.56 -22.84
C PHE A 28 6.48 -14.41 -21.31
N PHE A 29 7.52 -13.73 -20.83
CA PHE A 29 7.80 -13.59 -19.40
C PHE A 29 7.19 -12.32 -18.77
N LEU A 30 6.93 -11.28 -19.56
CA LEU A 30 6.38 -10.01 -19.08
C LEU A 30 5.08 -10.14 -18.25
N PRO A 31 4.11 -11.01 -18.58
CA PRO A 31 2.93 -11.19 -17.76
C PRO A 31 3.23 -11.68 -16.33
N ALA A 32 4.36 -12.34 -16.09
CA ALA A 32 4.79 -12.75 -14.75
C ALA A 32 5.25 -11.55 -13.89
N VAL A 33 5.64 -10.43 -14.51
CA VAL A 33 6.01 -9.19 -13.81
C VAL A 33 4.83 -8.61 -13.02
N ILE A 34 3.59 -8.87 -13.46
CA ILE A 34 2.39 -8.50 -12.70
C ILE A 34 2.33 -9.22 -11.35
N LEU A 35 2.82 -10.46 -11.25
CA LEU A 35 2.92 -11.15 -9.97
C LEU A 35 4.01 -10.54 -9.08
N LEU A 36 5.09 -10.01 -9.67
CA LEU A 36 6.08 -9.21 -8.93
C LEU A 36 5.44 -7.95 -8.33
N ASP A 37 4.61 -7.25 -9.09
CA ASP A 37 3.87 -6.07 -8.62
C ASP A 37 2.97 -6.40 -7.41
N TYR A 38 2.31 -7.56 -7.44
CA TYR A 38 1.54 -8.08 -6.30
C TYR A 38 2.40 -8.19 -5.05
N TYR A 39 3.57 -8.83 -5.14
CA TYR A 39 4.46 -9.01 -3.98
C TYR A 39 5.12 -7.71 -3.52
N ILE A 40 5.36 -6.77 -4.43
CA ILE A 40 5.88 -5.45 -4.08
C ILE A 40 4.86 -4.71 -3.23
N VAL A 41 3.60 -4.70 -3.65
CA VAL A 41 2.61 -3.87 -2.99
C VAL A 41 2.06 -4.56 -1.73
N LEU A 42 1.71 -5.85 -1.79
CA LEU A 42 1.08 -6.58 -0.68
C LEU A 42 2.07 -7.34 0.21
N GLY A 43 3.31 -7.53 -0.22
CA GLY A 43 4.30 -8.33 0.49
C GLY A 43 4.16 -9.84 0.26
N LEU A 44 5.17 -10.57 0.74
CA LEU A 44 5.12 -12.04 0.74
C LEU A 44 4.12 -12.53 1.79
N PRO A 45 3.32 -13.57 1.48
CA PRO A 45 2.44 -14.21 2.45
C PRO A 45 3.21 -14.60 3.72
N GLY A 46 2.64 -14.33 4.89
CA GLY A 46 3.26 -14.60 6.20
C GLY A 46 4.30 -13.56 6.65
N SER A 47 4.66 -12.58 5.82
CA SER A 47 5.55 -11.50 6.25
C SER A 47 4.83 -10.50 7.18
N SER A 48 5.58 -9.91 8.12
CA SER A 48 5.03 -8.85 9.00
C SER A 48 4.49 -7.66 8.22
N PHE A 49 5.13 -7.33 7.10
CA PHE A 49 4.67 -6.29 6.18
C PHE A 49 3.30 -6.63 5.56
N ALA A 50 3.12 -7.86 5.08
CA ALA A 50 1.83 -8.29 4.52
C ALA A 50 0.70 -8.23 5.57
N GLY A 51 1.00 -8.58 6.84
CA GLY A 51 0.05 -8.42 7.94
C GLY A 51 -0.38 -6.97 8.16
N ARG A 52 0.57 -6.03 8.19
CA ARG A 52 0.26 -4.59 8.36
C ARG A 52 -0.50 -4.01 7.18
N VAL A 53 -0.13 -4.37 5.95
CA VAL A 53 -0.86 -3.98 4.74
C VAL A 53 -2.29 -4.54 4.75
N ALA A 54 -2.49 -5.79 5.17
CA ALA A 54 -3.82 -6.39 5.26
C ALA A 54 -4.72 -5.64 6.25
N LEU A 55 -4.19 -5.29 7.44
CA LEU A 55 -4.90 -4.48 8.42
C LEU A 55 -5.28 -3.11 7.87
N PHE A 56 -4.34 -2.44 7.21
CA PHE A 56 -4.56 -1.14 6.59
C PHE A 56 -5.61 -1.16 5.49
N VAL A 57 -5.55 -2.17 4.61
CA VAL A 57 -6.52 -2.38 3.51
C VAL A 57 -7.92 -2.64 4.04
N GLN A 58 -8.05 -3.43 5.12
CA GLN A 58 -9.33 -3.71 5.75
C GLN A 58 -9.94 -2.44 6.37
N LYS A 59 -9.15 -1.71 7.15
CA LYS A 59 -9.58 -0.45 7.78
C LYS A 59 -8.37 0.44 8.07
N ALA A 60 -8.43 1.67 7.58
CA ALA A 60 -7.36 2.66 7.76
C ALA A 60 -7.03 2.88 9.25
N ASP A 61 -8.07 2.95 10.09
CA ASP A 61 -7.99 3.14 11.53
C ASP A 61 -7.17 2.05 12.24
N ASN A 62 -7.01 0.85 11.67
CA ASN A 62 -6.25 -0.23 12.29
C ASN A 62 -4.74 0.08 12.41
N LEU A 63 -4.23 1.07 11.67
CA LEU A 63 -2.87 1.58 11.86
C LEU A 63 -2.79 2.62 12.99
N LEU A 64 -3.90 3.31 13.29
CA LEU A 64 -3.95 4.38 14.28
C LEU A 64 -4.08 3.77 15.67
N ASN A 65 -2.95 3.43 16.28
CA ASN A 65 -2.92 2.79 17.59
C ASN A 65 -2.65 3.78 18.74
N PHE A 66 -2.82 5.08 18.54
CA PHE A 66 -2.43 6.11 19.52
C PHE A 66 -3.13 5.93 20.87
N ARG A 67 -4.46 5.76 20.88
CA ARG A 67 -5.20 5.49 22.12
C ARG A 67 -4.77 4.20 22.80
N LYS A 68 -4.54 3.14 22.04
CA LYS A 68 -4.06 1.86 22.58
C LYS A 68 -2.68 2.02 23.22
N THR A 69 -1.75 2.70 22.54
CA THR A 69 -0.43 3.04 23.09
C THR A 69 -0.57 3.86 24.37
N PHE A 70 -1.44 4.88 24.37
CA PHE A 70 -1.69 5.70 25.55
C PHE A 70 -2.22 4.88 26.75
N GLU A 71 -3.23 4.03 26.53
CA GLU A 71 -3.82 3.18 27.57
C GLU A 71 -2.80 2.14 28.10
N GLU A 72 -1.99 1.54 27.24
CA GLU A 72 -0.95 0.58 27.65
C GLU A 72 0.16 1.24 28.46
N GLU A 73 0.61 2.43 28.05
CA GLU A 73 1.74 3.15 28.66
C GLU A 73 1.38 3.90 29.95
N THR A 74 0.10 4.20 30.16
CA THR A 74 -0.40 4.85 31.39
C THR A 74 -0.82 3.84 32.45
N LYS A 75 -1.00 2.57 32.09
CA LYS A 75 -1.44 1.51 33.00
C LYS A 75 -0.43 1.30 34.14
N GLY A 76 -0.85 1.63 35.35
CA GLY A 76 -0.07 1.42 36.57
C GLY A 76 0.96 2.51 36.89
N LYS A 77 0.98 3.63 36.16
CA LYS A 77 1.83 4.80 36.47
C LYS A 77 1.09 5.80 37.35
N LEU A 78 1.81 6.43 38.29
CA LEU A 78 1.31 7.56 39.09
C LEU A 78 1.53 8.85 38.28
N ILE A 79 0.44 9.36 37.70
CA ILE A 79 0.44 10.55 36.85
C ILE A 79 -0.58 11.56 37.41
N ASP A 80 -0.23 12.85 37.37
CA ASP A 80 -1.17 13.92 37.70
C ASP A 80 -2.43 13.83 36.81
N SER A 81 -3.60 13.83 37.44
CA SER A 81 -4.89 13.65 36.76
C SER A 81 -5.22 14.75 35.74
N GLU A 82 -4.71 15.98 35.92
CA GLU A 82 -4.94 17.08 34.99
C GLU A 82 -4.05 16.93 33.75
N ASN A 83 -2.77 16.62 33.94
CA ASN A 83 -1.83 16.36 32.84
C ASN A 83 -2.23 15.13 32.02
N LEU A 84 -2.72 14.08 32.68
CA LEU A 84 -3.22 12.88 32.01
C LEU A 84 -4.43 13.18 31.12
N LYS A 85 -5.41 13.94 31.63
CA LYS A 85 -6.59 14.36 30.86
C LYS A 85 -6.23 15.23 29.67
N ASN A 86 -5.30 16.17 29.85
CA ASN A 86 -4.82 17.01 28.77
C ASN A 86 -4.15 16.18 27.67
N LEU A 87 -3.30 15.22 28.04
CA LEU A 87 -2.66 14.33 27.08
C LEU A 87 -3.66 13.40 26.37
N GLU A 88 -4.64 12.86 27.09
CA GLU A 88 -5.72 12.06 26.50
C GLU A 88 -6.53 12.85 25.46
N GLN A 89 -6.84 14.12 25.73
CA GLN A 89 -7.50 15.00 24.77
C GLN A 89 -6.63 15.24 23.53
N VAL A 90 -5.33 15.43 23.71
CA VAL A 90 -4.39 15.60 22.59
C VAL A 90 -4.33 14.32 21.74
N VAL A 91 -4.21 13.14 22.37
CA VAL A 91 -4.20 11.85 21.67
C VAL A 91 -5.49 11.64 20.87
N THR A 92 -6.65 11.89 21.49
CA THR A 92 -7.96 11.75 20.84
C THR A 92 -8.13 12.72 19.68
N SER A 93 -7.68 13.97 19.85
CA SER A 93 -7.67 14.99 18.80
C SER A 93 -6.77 14.60 17.64
N LEU A 94 -5.57 14.09 17.91
CA LEU A 94 -4.61 13.63 16.91
C LEU A 94 -5.19 12.48 16.08
N GLU A 95 -5.78 11.48 16.75
CA GLU A 95 -6.40 10.33 16.09
C GLU A 95 -7.56 10.76 15.19
N SER A 96 -8.44 11.64 15.69
CA SER A 96 -9.55 12.21 14.92
C SER A 96 -9.07 12.97 13.67
N ARG A 97 -8.03 13.80 13.81
CA ARG A 97 -7.45 14.58 12.70
C ARG A 97 -6.77 13.70 11.66
N LEU A 98 -6.11 12.62 12.07
CA LEU A 98 -5.39 11.72 11.17
C LEU A 98 -6.28 10.70 10.48
N ARG A 99 -7.45 10.39 11.05
CA ARG A 99 -8.41 9.43 10.49
C ARG A 99 -8.73 9.66 9.01
N LYS A 100 -9.13 10.89 8.66
CA LYS A 100 -9.51 11.24 7.28
C LYS A 100 -8.31 11.19 6.30
N PRO A 101 -7.15 11.80 6.61
CA PRO A 101 -5.93 11.63 5.81
C PRO A 101 -5.53 10.16 5.60
N THR A 102 -5.51 9.34 6.66
CA THR A 102 -5.16 7.92 6.57
C THR A 102 -6.15 7.15 5.70
N GLU A 103 -7.44 7.49 5.76
CA GLU A 103 -8.45 6.89 4.88
C GLU A 103 -8.29 7.30 3.41
N ILE A 104 -7.98 8.57 3.12
CA ILE A 104 -7.65 9.01 1.75
C ILE A 104 -6.43 8.24 1.23
N GLN A 105 -5.40 8.09 2.08
CA GLN A 105 -4.23 7.33 1.71
C GLN A 105 -4.54 5.85 1.45
N ARG A 106 -5.45 5.23 2.23
CA ARG A 106 -5.94 3.86 1.95
C ARG A 106 -6.59 3.77 0.59
N LYS A 107 -7.45 4.74 0.25
CA LYS A 107 -8.12 4.78 -1.06
C LYS A 107 -7.13 4.93 -2.21
N LEU A 108 -6.15 5.84 -2.07
CA LEU A 108 -5.09 6.02 -3.06
C LEU A 108 -4.24 4.76 -3.21
N TYR A 109 -3.90 4.12 -2.10
CA TYR A 109 -3.14 2.88 -2.10
C TYR A 109 -3.90 1.74 -2.81
N LEU A 110 -5.19 1.56 -2.50
CA LEU A 110 -6.05 0.60 -3.19
C LEU A 110 -6.19 0.92 -4.67
N PHE A 111 -6.37 2.20 -5.02
CA PHE A 111 -6.41 2.64 -6.40
C PHE A 111 -5.12 2.26 -7.14
N SER A 112 -3.95 2.51 -6.58
CA SER A 112 -2.67 2.13 -7.18
C SER A 112 -2.54 0.62 -7.41
N ILE A 113 -3.00 -0.21 -6.45
CA ILE A 113 -2.99 -1.67 -6.55
C ILE A 113 -3.82 -2.14 -7.74
N TYR A 114 -5.03 -1.60 -7.91
CA TYR A 114 -5.90 -1.98 -9.01
C TYR A 114 -5.51 -1.32 -10.33
N ALA A 115 -4.92 -0.13 -10.30
CA ALA A 115 -4.55 0.60 -11.51
C ALA A 115 -3.32 0.01 -12.19
N ALA A 116 -2.33 -0.46 -11.43
CA ALA A 116 -1.05 -0.89 -11.97
C ALA A 116 -1.19 -1.96 -13.11
N PRO A 117 -1.95 -3.06 -12.94
CA PRO A 117 -2.12 -4.05 -14.00
C PRO A 117 -2.90 -3.57 -15.22
N LEU A 118 -3.64 -2.45 -15.12
CA LEU A 118 -4.40 -1.88 -16.24
C LEU A 118 -3.49 -1.24 -17.29
N PHE A 119 -2.30 -0.76 -16.94
CA PHE A 119 -1.37 -0.12 -17.86
C PHE A 119 -0.93 -1.06 -19.00
N PRO A 120 -0.32 -2.23 -18.70
CA PRO A 120 0.04 -3.17 -19.76
C PRO A 120 -1.19 -3.72 -20.49
N MET A 121 -2.32 -3.90 -19.79
CA MET A 121 -3.57 -4.33 -20.43
C MET A 121 -4.05 -3.34 -21.48
N ALA A 122 -4.07 -2.05 -21.18
CA ALA A 122 -4.50 -1.01 -22.11
C ALA A 122 -3.63 -0.97 -23.36
N VAL A 123 -2.31 -1.12 -23.22
CA VAL A 123 -1.38 -1.15 -24.35
C VAL A 123 -1.61 -2.39 -25.21
N MET A 124 -1.73 -3.58 -24.61
CA MET A 124 -1.97 -4.81 -25.39
C MET A 124 -3.31 -4.79 -26.12
N LEU A 125 -4.38 -4.33 -25.46
CA LEU A 125 -5.69 -4.17 -26.10
C LEU A 125 -5.65 -3.17 -27.25
N SER A 126 -4.96 -2.03 -27.08
CA SER A 126 -4.78 -1.03 -28.13
C SER A 126 -4.06 -1.61 -29.35
N SER A 127 -2.97 -2.36 -29.14
CA SER A 127 -2.22 -3.01 -30.22
C SER A 127 -3.08 -4.01 -31.01
N ILE A 128 -3.87 -4.84 -30.32
CA ILE A 128 -4.78 -5.81 -30.95
C ILE A 128 -5.87 -5.11 -31.75
N LEU A 129 -6.53 -4.10 -31.18
CA LEU A 129 -7.63 -3.38 -31.83
C LEU A 129 -7.17 -2.64 -33.11
N LEU A 130 -5.95 -2.11 -33.10
CA LEU A 130 -5.39 -1.39 -34.24
C LEU A 130 -4.73 -2.31 -35.28
N GLN A 131 -4.75 -3.64 -35.06
CA GLN A 131 -4.04 -4.63 -35.88
C GLN A 131 -2.56 -4.29 -36.10
N ARG A 132 -1.95 -3.56 -35.16
CA ARG A 132 -0.54 -3.20 -35.18
C ARG A 132 0.19 -4.17 -34.27
N GLY A 133 1.32 -4.70 -34.72
CA GLY A 133 2.21 -5.43 -33.83
C GLY A 133 2.55 -4.54 -32.63
N THR A 134 2.46 -5.08 -31.42
CA THR A 134 2.83 -4.34 -30.21
C THR A 134 4.26 -3.84 -30.34
N GLU A 135 4.46 -2.53 -30.35
CA GLU A 135 5.81 -1.97 -30.32
C GLU A 135 6.46 -2.38 -29.00
N LEU A 136 7.62 -3.06 -29.09
CA LEU A 136 8.36 -3.56 -27.93
C LEU A 136 8.56 -2.49 -26.86
N TYR A 137 8.87 -1.26 -27.29
CA TYR A 137 9.03 -0.11 -26.39
C TYR A 137 7.75 0.26 -25.67
N ALA A 138 6.60 0.36 -26.36
CA ALA A 138 5.32 0.66 -25.74
C ALA A 138 4.93 -0.41 -24.71
N GLY A 139 5.19 -1.68 -25.03
CA GLY A 139 5.08 -2.80 -24.10
C GLY A 139 5.92 -2.55 -22.85
N LEU A 140 7.24 -2.40 -22.99
CA LEU A 140 8.16 -2.19 -21.86
C LEU A 140 7.80 -0.95 -21.01
N PHE A 141 7.41 0.17 -21.63
CA PHE A 141 6.96 1.36 -20.90
C PHE A 141 5.72 1.10 -20.06
N SER A 142 4.76 0.32 -20.56
CA SER A 142 3.53 0.03 -19.83
C SER A 142 3.76 -0.80 -18.57
N TYR A 143 4.65 -1.81 -18.63
CA TYR A 143 5.06 -2.58 -17.47
C TYR A 143 5.92 -1.75 -16.51
N GLY A 144 6.79 -0.88 -17.04
CA GLY A 144 7.54 0.09 -16.22
C GLY A 144 6.62 1.05 -15.46
N ALA A 145 5.55 1.54 -16.09
CA ALA A 145 4.55 2.38 -15.42
C ALA A 145 3.81 1.63 -14.30
N SER A 146 3.39 0.38 -14.55
CA SER A 146 2.81 -0.51 -13.52
C SER A 146 3.73 -0.62 -12.31
N PHE A 147 5.00 -0.92 -12.56
CA PHE A 147 6.04 -1.09 -11.54
C PHE A 147 6.29 0.18 -10.72
N ILE A 148 6.38 1.35 -11.38
CA ILE A 148 6.56 2.64 -10.70
C ILE A 148 5.40 2.91 -9.76
N ILE A 149 4.16 2.66 -10.19
CA ILE A 149 2.96 2.90 -9.39
C ILE A 149 2.96 2.05 -8.12
N VAL A 150 3.26 0.75 -8.22
CA VAL A 150 3.31 -0.11 -7.03
C VAL A 150 4.45 0.26 -6.08
N ILE A 151 5.60 0.70 -6.61
CA ILE A 151 6.70 1.20 -5.77
C ILE A 151 6.31 2.47 -5.04
N LEU A 152 5.69 3.43 -5.72
CA LEU A 152 5.25 4.68 -5.10
C LEU A 152 4.19 4.41 -4.03
N ALA A 153 3.23 3.51 -4.31
CA ALA A 153 2.24 3.09 -3.33
C ALA A 153 2.89 2.46 -2.08
N ARG A 154 3.86 1.55 -2.28
CA ARG A 154 4.62 0.93 -1.19
C ARG A 154 5.40 1.97 -0.37
N ARG A 155 6.05 2.92 -1.04
CA ARG A 155 6.79 4.01 -0.38
C ARG A 155 5.86 4.90 0.42
N ALA A 156 4.73 5.32 -0.15
CA ALA A 156 3.74 6.13 0.54
C ALA A 156 3.23 5.43 1.80
N PHE A 157 2.90 4.14 1.71
CA PHE A 157 2.49 3.33 2.86
C PHE A 157 3.57 3.29 3.95
N ARG A 158 4.83 3.01 3.59
CA ARG A 158 5.96 3.04 4.55
C ARG A 158 6.14 4.40 5.21
N THR A 159 5.99 5.48 4.46
CA THR A 159 6.07 6.84 5.04
C THR A 159 4.97 7.06 6.06
N LEU A 160 3.75 6.59 5.79
CA LEU A 160 2.64 6.66 6.76
C LEU A 160 2.94 5.83 8.01
N GLU A 161 3.41 4.59 7.86
CA GLU A 161 3.82 3.75 8.99
C GLU A 161 4.86 4.46 9.87
N ASN A 162 5.92 4.98 9.24
CA ASN A 162 6.98 5.70 9.95
C ASN A 162 6.46 6.95 10.67
N THR A 163 5.52 7.68 10.08
CA THR A 163 4.92 8.87 10.71
C THR A 163 4.08 8.47 11.92
N ILE A 164 3.27 7.42 11.80
CA ILE A 164 2.47 6.90 12.93
C ILE A 164 3.38 6.40 14.05
N GLU A 165 4.46 5.70 13.72
CA GLU A 165 5.43 5.21 14.71
C GLU A 165 6.13 6.37 15.43
N LYS A 166 6.55 7.41 14.71
CA LYS A 166 7.13 8.62 15.31
C LYS A 166 6.16 9.29 16.29
N LEU A 167 4.90 9.46 15.89
CA LEU A 167 3.87 10.06 16.75
C LEU A 167 3.59 9.20 17.99
N ASN A 168 3.57 7.87 17.86
CA ASN A 168 3.45 6.98 19.02
C ASN A 168 4.64 7.12 19.98
N ASN A 169 5.86 7.25 19.45
CA ASN A 169 7.06 7.46 20.28
C ASN A 169 7.06 8.83 20.96
N GLU A 170 6.52 9.88 20.31
CA GLU A 170 6.31 11.18 20.94
C GLU A 170 5.28 11.11 22.07
N ILE A 171 4.18 10.37 21.89
CA ILE A 171 3.20 10.11 22.95
C ILE A 171 3.86 9.39 24.12
N ARG A 172 4.66 8.34 23.87
CA ARG A 172 5.41 7.63 24.92
C ARG A 172 6.30 8.55 25.74
N LYS A 173 7.10 9.38 25.07
CA LYS A 173 7.96 10.37 25.72
C LYS A 173 7.16 11.35 26.57
N ALA A 174 6.05 11.87 26.02
CA ALA A 174 5.18 12.77 26.76
C ALA A 174 4.58 12.11 28.02
N ILE A 175 4.27 10.81 27.98
CA ILE A 175 3.82 10.04 29.15
C ILE A 175 4.94 9.86 30.17
N GLU A 176 6.16 9.56 29.72
CA GLU A 176 7.34 9.45 30.59
C GLU A 176 7.63 10.76 31.31
N ASP A 177 7.59 11.89 30.60
CA ASP A 177 7.86 13.23 31.15
C ASP A 177 6.86 13.66 32.23
N ILE A 178 5.60 13.19 32.16
CA ILE A 178 4.54 13.51 33.15
C ILE A 178 4.39 12.45 34.24
N SER A 179 5.08 11.31 34.10
CA SER A 179 5.05 10.24 35.10
C SER A 179 6.09 10.49 36.18
N TYR A 180 5.70 10.37 37.45
CA TYR A 180 6.65 10.35 38.56
C TYR A 180 7.22 8.93 38.67
N ASN A 181 8.55 8.82 38.69
CA ASN A 181 9.22 7.59 39.13
C ASN A 181 8.94 7.31 40.62
#